data_AF-A0A970QXX7-F1
#
_entry.id   AF-A0A970QXX7-F1
#
_cell.length_a   1.000
_cell.length_b   1.000
_cell.length_c   1.000
_cell.angle_alpha   90.00
_cell.angle_beta   90.00
_cell.angle_gamma   90.00
#
_symmetry.space_group_name_H-M   'P 1'
#
loop_
_entity.id
_entity.type
_entity.pdbx_description
1 polymer ?
#
loop_
_entity_poly.entity_id
_entity_poly.type
_entity_poly.pdbx_seq_one_letter_code
_entity_poly.pdbx_strand_id
1 'polypeptide(L)'
;MRDFGTVAAHTAAIAGGADIIRAHNVAAAVQNAKVADAIYSTGGFAAENEKIIINGLNVFAFHGVNREEKIHGQSFLIDLEISADLSAPCASDSVSDTVNYSKVIKSAVRIFTGQKFGLLERAAAALADGLLGEFPGIDSVKITVKKPDAPIKSDFRFVGVEITKKRG
;
A
#
# COMPACT_ATOMS: atom_id res chain seq x y z
N MET A 1 13.39 -18.69 35.39
CA MET A 1 14.05 -17.65 34.56
C MET A 1 14.70 -18.19 33.28
N ARG A 2 15.05 -19.49 33.17
CA ARG A 2 15.60 -20.11 31.94
C ARG A 2 14.59 -20.32 30.80
N ASP A 3 13.30 -20.43 31.10
CA ASP A 3 12.28 -20.79 30.11
C ASP A 3 11.93 -19.66 29.14
N PHE A 4 11.83 -18.41 29.62
CA PHE A 4 11.47 -17.27 28.77
C PHE A 4 12.51 -16.98 27.69
N GLY A 5 13.81 -17.11 27.99
CA GLY A 5 14.88 -16.93 27.01
C GLY A 5 14.87 -18.02 25.93
N THR A 6 14.52 -19.25 26.30
CA THR A 6 14.39 -20.37 25.35
C THR A 6 13.18 -20.17 24.45
N VAL A 7 12.05 -19.72 25.00
CA VAL A 7 10.84 -19.38 24.22
C VAL A 7 11.17 -18.28 23.21
N ALA A 8 11.80 -17.19 23.64
CA ALA A 8 12.15 -16.08 22.75
C ALA A 8 13.08 -16.52 21.59
N ALA A 9 14.08 -17.34 21.87
CA ALA A 9 15.00 -17.86 20.85
C ALA A 9 14.29 -18.79 19.86
N HIS A 10 13.40 -19.66 20.34
CA HIS A 10 12.61 -20.54 19.46
C HIS A 10 11.62 -19.75 18.62
N THR A 11 10.90 -18.79 19.19
CA THR A 11 9.97 -17.92 18.46
C THR A 11 10.69 -17.12 17.37
N ALA A 12 11.87 -16.56 17.67
CA ALA A 12 12.67 -15.82 16.69
C ALA A 12 13.24 -16.73 15.57
N ALA A 13 13.66 -17.95 15.91
CA ALA A 13 14.14 -18.92 14.91
C ALA A 13 13.02 -19.34 13.95
N ILE A 14 11.81 -19.60 14.47
CA ILE A 14 10.65 -19.93 13.65
C ILE A 14 10.25 -18.74 12.77
N ALA A 15 10.22 -17.53 13.33
CA ALA A 15 9.99 -16.30 12.56
C ALA A 15 10.99 -16.10 11.42
N GLY A 16 12.24 -16.50 11.65
CA GLY A 16 13.32 -16.45 10.67
C GLY A 16 13.32 -17.60 9.65
N GLY A 17 12.32 -18.49 9.68
CA GLY A 17 12.19 -19.60 8.74
C GLY A 17 13.07 -20.82 9.05
N ALA A 18 13.44 -21.06 10.30
CA ALA A 18 14.21 -22.24 10.67
C ALA A 18 13.37 -23.53 10.62
N ASP A 19 13.83 -24.53 9.85
CA ASP A 19 13.18 -25.85 9.78
C ASP A 19 13.40 -26.73 11.02
N ILE A 20 14.45 -26.43 11.80
CA ILE A 20 14.87 -27.25 12.96
C ILE A 20 15.21 -26.34 14.14
N ILE A 21 14.62 -26.65 15.30
CA ILE A 21 14.91 -26.01 16.58
C ILE A 21 15.33 -27.04 17.62
N ARG A 22 16.46 -26.79 18.29
CA ARG A 22 16.96 -27.66 19.37
C ARG A 22 16.22 -27.36 20.68
N ALA A 23 15.59 -28.38 21.25
CA ALA A 23 14.84 -28.26 22.50
C ALA A 23 15.39 -29.20 23.59
N HIS A 24 15.42 -28.72 24.83
CA HIS A 24 15.66 -29.57 26.01
C HIS A 24 14.35 -30.08 26.62
N ASN A 25 13.27 -29.29 26.50
CA ASN A 25 11.90 -29.69 26.85
C ASN A 25 11.05 -29.70 25.57
N VAL A 26 10.80 -30.89 25.03
CA VAL A 26 10.13 -31.08 23.75
C VAL A 26 8.67 -30.63 23.79
N ALA A 27 7.94 -30.93 24.87
CA ALA A 27 6.52 -30.57 24.97
C ALA A 27 6.32 -29.05 24.95
N ALA A 28 7.10 -28.32 25.74
CA ALA A 28 7.06 -26.85 25.76
C ALA A 28 7.48 -26.24 24.40
N ALA A 29 8.53 -26.79 23.77
CA ALA A 29 9.01 -26.30 22.48
C ALA A 29 7.98 -26.51 21.36
N VAL A 30 7.28 -27.66 21.33
CA VAL A 30 6.20 -27.92 20.37
C VAL A 30 5.05 -26.96 20.56
N GLN A 31 4.66 -26.66 21.80
CA GLN A 31 3.57 -25.72 22.06
C GLN A 31 3.95 -24.28 21.68
N ASN A 32 5.17 -23.85 22.00
CA ASN A 32 5.69 -22.56 21.55
C ASN A 32 5.78 -22.49 20.03
N ALA A 33 6.19 -23.58 19.38
CA ALA A 33 6.26 -23.63 17.93
C ALA A 33 4.89 -23.52 17.29
N LYS A 34 3.87 -24.21 17.83
CA LYS A 34 2.49 -24.08 17.37
C LYS A 34 1.91 -22.68 17.60
N VAL A 35 2.25 -22.03 18.71
CA VAL A 35 1.81 -20.66 18.98
C VAL A 35 2.53 -19.67 18.07
N ALA A 36 3.84 -19.82 17.87
CA ALA A 36 4.62 -19.00 16.94
C ALA A 36 4.15 -19.20 15.51
N ASP A 37 3.97 -20.45 15.07
CA ASP A 37 3.42 -20.80 13.77
C ASP A 37 1.99 -20.25 13.63
N ALA A 38 1.10 -20.43 14.61
CA ALA A 38 -0.22 -19.78 14.56
C ALA A 38 -0.11 -18.25 14.52
N ILE A 39 0.87 -17.63 15.18
CA ILE A 39 1.10 -16.19 15.04
C ILE A 39 1.53 -15.90 13.61
N TYR A 40 2.59 -16.50 13.07
CA TYR A 40 3.13 -16.18 11.75
C TYR A 40 2.28 -16.66 10.56
N SER A 41 1.65 -17.81 10.66
CA SER A 41 0.79 -18.45 9.65
C SER A 41 -0.61 -17.82 9.57
N THR A 42 -1.11 -17.23 10.66
CA THR A 42 -2.39 -16.49 10.66
C THR A 42 -2.20 -14.98 10.46
N GLY A 43 -1.01 -14.57 10.00
CA GLY A 43 -0.71 -13.19 9.62
C GLY A 43 -0.19 -12.29 10.74
N GLY A 44 0.46 -12.87 11.75
CA GLY A 44 1.37 -12.19 12.65
C GLY A 44 2.54 -11.63 11.86
N PHE A 45 2.49 -10.32 11.62
CA PHE A 45 3.25 -9.61 10.59
C PHE A 45 2.99 -10.11 9.16
N ALA A 46 1.76 -10.50 8.82
CA ALA A 46 1.37 -10.60 7.42
C ALA A 46 1.66 -9.26 6.73
N ALA A 47 2.56 -9.33 5.75
CA ALA A 47 2.58 -8.46 4.58
C ALA A 47 2.58 -6.94 4.83
N GLU A 48 3.48 -6.42 5.68
CA GLU A 48 3.87 -5.00 5.54
C GLU A 48 4.67 -4.74 4.23
N ASN A 49 5.03 -5.79 3.47
CA ASN A 49 5.93 -5.72 2.30
C ASN A 49 5.30 -5.99 0.93
N GLU A 50 4.10 -6.55 0.84
CA GLU A 50 3.50 -6.86 -0.46
C GLU A 50 2.72 -5.65 -0.99
N LYS A 51 3.16 -5.13 -2.14
CA LYS A 51 2.64 -3.89 -2.70
C LYS A 51 2.50 -3.98 -4.20
N ILE A 52 1.36 -3.50 -4.71
CA ILE A 52 1.19 -3.17 -6.11
C ILE A 52 1.67 -1.73 -6.30
N ILE A 53 2.63 -1.53 -7.20
CA ILE A 53 3.25 -0.22 -7.44
C ILE A 53 2.87 0.25 -8.85
N ILE A 54 2.27 1.44 -8.93
CA ILE A 54 1.97 2.15 -10.17
C ILE A 54 2.70 3.48 -10.09
N ASN A 55 3.74 3.65 -10.91
CA ASN A 55 4.55 4.87 -10.90
C ASN A 55 4.33 5.68 -12.18
N GLY A 56 4.28 7.01 -12.03
CA GLY A 56 4.26 7.96 -13.13
C GLY A 56 2.97 7.95 -13.94
N LEU A 57 1.83 7.67 -13.33
CA LEU A 57 0.54 7.74 -14.01
C LEU A 57 0.26 9.20 -14.39
N ASN A 58 0.39 9.52 -15.67
CA ASN A 58 0.15 10.87 -16.19
C ASN A 58 -1.36 11.08 -16.42
N VAL A 59 -1.92 12.05 -15.71
CA VAL A 59 -3.35 12.39 -15.77
C VAL A 59 -3.50 13.89 -16.00
N PHE A 60 -4.23 14.26 -17.05
CA PHE A 60 -4.59 15.65 -17.28
C PHE A 60 -5.85 16.01 -16.49
N ALA A 61 -5.76 17.02 -15.63
CA ALA A 61 -6.88 17.43 -14.78
C ALA A 61 -6.88 18.94 -14.48
N PHE A 62 -7.96 19.42 -13.89
CA PHE A 62 -8.22 20.84 -13.63
C PHE A 62 -8.12 21.18 -12.14
N HIS A 63 -7.10 20.66 -11.47
CA HIS A 63 -6.83 20.97 -10.05
C HIS A 63 -5.88 22.17 -9.92
N GLY A 64 -6.09 22.95 -8.87
CA GLY A 64 -5.25 24.11 -8.57
C GLY A 64 -5.97 25.13 -7.70
N VAL A 65 -5.20 25.94 -6.98
CA VAL A 65 -5.74 27.05 -6.18
C VAL A 65 -6.09 28.21 -7.09
N ASN A 66 -5.27 28.45 -8.13
CA ASN A 66 -5.44 29.55 -9.04
C ASN A 66 -6.59 29.29 -10.02
N ARG A 67 -7.34 30.36 -10.32
CA ARG A 67 -8.51 30.28 -11.21
C ARG A 67 -8.11 29.91 -12.63
N GLU A 68 -6.94 30.36 -13.08
CA GLU A 68 -6.38 30.05 -14.40
C GLU A 68 -6.03 28.56 -14.55
N GLU A 69 -5.58 27.90 -13.48
CA GLU A 69 -5.27 26.45 -13.48
C GLU A 69 -6.54 25.61 -13.63
N LYS A 70 -7.65 26.05 -13.04
CA LYS A 70 -8.95 25.39 -13.17
C LYS A 70 -9.57 25.53 -14.57
N ILE A 71 -9.07 26.49 -15.37
CA ILE A 71 -9.52 26.77 -16.73
C ILE A 71 -8.64 26.04 -17.75
N HIS A 72 -7.32 26.19 -17.65
CA HIS A 72 -6.38 25.63 -18.64
C HIS A 72 -6.08 24.15 -18.38
N GLY A 73 -6.15 23.71 -17.12
CA GLY A 73 -5.76 22.35 -16.75
C GLY A 73 -4.24 22.16 -16.83
N GLN A 74 -3.77 21.07 -16.23
CA GLN A 74 -2.36 20.68 -16.27
C GLN A 74 -2.21 19.17 -16.12
N SER A 75 -1.05 18.66 -16.49
CA SER A 75 -0.67 17.27 -16.25
C SER A 75 -0.23 17.06 -14.80
N PHE A 76 -0.74 15.99 -14.21
CA PHE A 76 -0.35 15.49 -12.91
C PHE A 76 0.28 14.11 -13.07
N LEU A 77 1.35 13.86 -12.34
CA LEU A 77 1.95 12.54 -12.22
C LEU A 77 1.50 11.93 -10.90
N ILE A 78 0.87 10.77 -10.95
CA ILE A 78 0.35 10.08 -9.78
C ILE A 78 1.15 8.79 -9.59
N ASP A 79 1.72 8.61 -8.40
CA ASP A 79 2.26 7.33 -7.96
C ASP A 79 1.28 6.71 -6.95
N LEU A 80 1.04 5.41 -7.07
CA LEU A 80 0.20 4.62 -6.18
C LEU A 80 1.01 3.43 -5.69
N GLU A 81 1.10 3.28 -4.37
CA GLU A 81 1.55 2.05 -3.72
C GLU A 81 0.36 1.48 -2.95
N ILE A 82 -0.06 0.28 -3.31
CA ILE A 82 -1.27 -0.36 -2.78
C ILE A 82 -0.86 -1.60 -2.01
N SER A 83 -1.12 -1.62 -0.71
CA SER A 83 -0.98 -2.82 0.12
C SER A 83 -2.27 -3.63 0.03
N ALA A 84 -2.12 -4.87 -0.39
CA ALA A 84 -3.17 -5.86 -0.49
C ALA A 84 -2.53 -7.23 -0.22
N ASP A 85 -3.32 -8.19 0.25
CA ASP A 85 -2.88 -9.58 0.36
C ASP A 85 -2.61 -10.15 -1.05
N LEU A 86 -1.33 -10.39 -1.37
CA LEU A 86 -0.91 -10.98 -2.65
C LEU A 86 -0.63 -12.48 -2.53
N SER A 87 -0.88 -13.09 -1.36
CA SER A 87 -0.62 -14.51 -1.13
C SER A 87 -1.40 -15.43 -2.08
N ALA A 88 -2.69 -15.14 -2.31
CA ALA A 88 -3.55 -15.90 -3.22
C ALA A 88 -3.15 -15.80 -4.70
N PRO A 89 -2.94 -14.60 -5.29
CA PRO A 89 -2.56 -14.50 -6.70
C PRO A 89 -1.14 -14.99 -7.01
N CYS A 90 -0.20 -14.90 -6.06
CA CYS A 90 1.12 -15.52 -6.23
C CYS A 90 1.05 -17.05 -6.32
N ALA A 91 0.01 -17.67 -5.75
CA ALA A 91 -0.20 -19.12 -5.81
C ALA A 91 -1.09 -19.57 -6.99
N SER A 92 -1.99 -18.72 -7.48
CA SER A 92 -3.02 -19.10 -8.46
C SER A 92 -2.76 -18.67 -9.91
N ASP A 93 -1.87 -17.71 -10.15
CA ASP A 93 -1.61 -17.10 -11.49
C ASP A 93 -2.88 -16.57 -12.19
N SER A 94 -3.91 -16.25 -11.41
CA SER A 94 -5.22 -15.79 -11.90
C SER A 94 -5.42 -14.30 -11.63
N VAL A 95 -5.55 -13.52 -12.72
CA VAL A 95 -5.84 -12.07 -12.69
C VAL A 95 -7.23 -11.77 -12.08
N SER A 96 -8.08 -12.78 -11.92
CA SER A 96 -9.43 -12.67 -11.35
C SER A 96 -9.43 -12.57 -9.82
N ASP A 97 -8.36 -13.05 -9.17
CA ASP A 97 -8.26 -13.17 -7.71
C ASP A 97 -7.41 -12.05 -7.08
N THR A 98 -6.89 -11.12 -7.88
CA THR A 98 -6.07 -9.99 -7.42
C THR A 98 -6.73 -8.64 -7.69
N VAL A 99 -6.26 -7.62 -6.97
CA VAL A 99 -6.53 -6.22 -7.29
C VAL A 99 -5.92 -5.92 -8.67
N ASN A 100 -6.76 -5.99 -9.70
CA ASN A 100 -6.31 -5.74 -11.07
C ASN A 100 -5.85 -4.28 -11.24
N TYR A 101 -4.55 -4.07 -11.38
CA TYR A 101 -3.94 -2.75 -11.55
C TYR A 101 -4.52 -1.98 -12.74
N SER A 102 -5.01 -2.65 -13.80
CA SER A 102 -5.67 -1.97 -14.92
C SER A 102 -7.03 -1.38 -14.50
N LYS A 103 -7.78 -2.06 -13.63
CA LYS A 103 -9.02 -1.52 -13.05
C LYS A 103 -8.71 -0.37 -12.08
N VAL A 104 -7.66 -0.50 -11.28
CA VAL A 104 -7.18 0.56 -10.38
C VAL A 104 -6.81 1.81 -11.18
N ILE A 105 -5.99 1.69 -12.24
CA ILE A 105 -5.60 2.82 -13.09
C ILE A 105 -6.82 3.51 -13.69
N LYS A 106 -7.76 2.74 -14.27
CA LYS A 106 -9.01 3.29 -14.84
C LYS A 106 -9.83 4.04 -13.79
N SER A 107 -9.95 3.48 -12.59
CA SER A 107 -10.72 4.08 -11.50
C SER A 107 -10.01 5.31 -10.94
N ALA A 108 -8.68 5.27 -10.84
CA ALA A 108 -7.87 6.40 -10.41
C ALA A 108 -8.01 7.58 -11.36
N VAL A 109 -7.88 7.34 -12.67
CA VAL A 109 -8.11 8.38 -13.70
C VAL A 109 -9.53 8.94 -13.60
N ARG A 110 -10.55 8.08 -13.46
CA ARG A 110 -11.95 8.50 -13.32
C ARG A 110 -12.19 9.36 -12.08
N ILE A 111 -11.71 8.94 -10.92
CA ILE A 111 -11.88 9.68 -9.65
C ILE A 111 -11.15 11.02 -9.70
N PHE A 112 -9.91 11.00 -10.21
CA PHE A 112 -9.07 12.19 -10.26
C PHE A 112 -9.62 13.23 -11.26
N THR A 113 -10.08 12.80 -12.44
CA THR A 113 -10.65 13.72 -13.45
C THR A 113 -12.10 14.10 -13.20
N GLY A 114 -12.86 13.30 -12.44
CA GLY A 114 -14.30 13.47 -12.26
C GLY A 114 -14.67 14.65 -11.36
N GLN A 115 -13.76 15.13 -10.50
CA GLN A 115 -14.00 16.26 -9.61
C GLN A 115 -12.88 17.29 -9.72
N LYS A 116 -13.23 18.58 -9.65
CA LYS A 116 -12.25 19.67 -9.60
C LYS A 116 -11.98 20.03 -8.15
N PHE A 117 -10.73 19.86 -7.74
CA PHE A 117 -10.28 20.18 -6.37
C PHE A 117 -9.42 21.45 -6.37
N GLY A 118 -9.58 22.27 -5.33
CA GLY A 118 -8.75 23.45 -5.12
C GLY A 118 -7.36 23.13 -4.56
N LEU A 119 -7.22 21.98 -3.91
CA LEU A 119 -6.01 21.55 -3.20
C LEU A 119 -5.60 20.15 -3.63
N LEU A 120 -4.30 19.89 -3.71
CA LEU A 120 -3.78 18.57 -4.08
C LEU A 120 -4.04 17.55 -2.97
N GLU A 121 -4.02 17.99 -1.71
CA GLU A 121 -4.32 17.19 -0.52
C GLU A 121 -5.73 16.60 -0.60
N ARG A 122 -6.70 17.43 -1.02
CA ARG A 122 -8.08 16.98 -1.18
C ARG A 122 -8.23 16.02 -2.37
N ALA A 123 -7.51 16.28 -3.47
CA ALA A 123 -7.52 15.39 -4.64
C ALA A 123 -6.93 14.02 -4.30
N ALA A 124 -5.78 14.00 -3.63
CA ALA A 124 -5.14 12.77 -3.17
C ALA A 124 -6.03 12.01 -2.18
N ALA A 125 -6.65 12.71 -1.21
CA ALA A 125 -7.53 12.08 -0.23
C ALA A 125 -8.78 11.48 -0.88
N ALA A 126 -9.42 12.20 -1.80
CA ALA A 126 -10.57 11.69 -2.54
C ALA A 126 -10.22 10.47 -3.40
N LEU A 127 -9.02 10.46 -3.98
CA LEU A 127 -8.49 9.31 -4.72
C LEU A 127 -8.28 8.10 -3.79
N ALA A 128 -7.66 8.31 -2.62
CA ALA A 128 -7.46 7.25 -1.63
C ALA A 128 -8.80 6.67 -1.15
N ASP A 129 -9.77 7.53 -0.84
CA ASP A 129 -11.10 7.13 -0.41
C ASP A 129 -11.86 6.35 -1.49
N GLY A 130 -11.80 6.80 -2.74
CA GLY A 130 -12.43 6.10 -3.86
C GLY A 130 -11.80 4.73 -4.12
N LEU A 131 -10.47 4.61 -4.04
CA LEU A 131 -9.79 3.32 -4.22
C LEU A 131 -10.10 2.36 -3.08
N LEU A 132 -10.06 2.81 -1.82
CA LEU A 132 -10.42 1.96 -0.67
C LEU A 132 -11.90 1.57 -0.69
N GLY A 133 -12.78 2.43 -1.19
CA GLY A 133 -14.22 2.13 -1.34
C GLY A 133 -14.53 1.14 -2.45
N GLU A 134 -13.86 1.24 -3.60
CA GLU A 134 -14.13 0.40 -4.78
C GLU A 134 -13.46 -0.98 -4.72
N PHE A 135 -12.35 -1.10 -4.01
CA PHE A 135 -11.56 -2.33 -3.96
C PHE A 135 -11.45 -2.83 -2.51
N PRO A 136 -12.30 -3.79 -2.08
CA PRO A 136 -12.32 -4.29 -0.71
C PRO A 136 -11.04 -5.05 -0.33
N GLY A 137 -10.32 -5.64 -1.29
CA GLY A 137 -9.05 -6.33 -1.07
C GLY A 137 -7.84 -5.41 -0.86
N ILE A 138 -8.03 -4.09 -0.78
CA ILE A 138 -6.96 -3.14 -0.45
C ILE A 138 -6.99 -2.82 1.04
N ASP A 139 -5.87 -3.06 1.72
CA ASP A 139 -5.66 -2.74 3.14
C ASP A 139 -5.16 -1.31 3.35
N SER A 140 -4.26 -0.86 2.48
CA SER A 140 -3.77 0.52 2.51
C SER A 140 -3.38 1.04 1.14
N VAL A 141 -3.48 2.35 0.97
CA VAL A 141 -3.01 3.05 -0.22
C VAL A 141 -2.10 4.20 0.18
N LYS A 142 -0.97 4.30 -0.51
CA LYS A 142 -0.08 5.43 -0.47
C LYS A 142 -0.10 6.09 -1.84
N ILE A 143 -0.39 7.38 -1.86
CA ILE A 143 -0.66 8.14 -3.07
C ILE A 143 0.22 9.37 -3.08
N THR A 144 1.00 9.53 -4.15
CA THR A 144 1.82 10.70 -4.38
C THR A 144 1.32 11.43 -5.61
N VAL A 145 0.80 12.64 -5.43
CA VAL A 145 0.34 13.49 -6.54
C VAL A 145 1.41 14.56 -6.78
N LYS A 146 2.03 14.50 -7.95
CA LYS A 146 3.12 15.38 -8.38
C LYS A 146 2.63 16.30 -9.49
N LYS A 147 3.12 17.52 -9.45
CA LYS A 147 2.85 18.62 -10.35
C LYS A 147 4.19 19.12 -10.90
N PRO A 148 4.61 18.63 -12.09
CA PRO A 148 5.86 19.05 -12.70
C PRO A 148 5.81 20.50 -13.16
N ASP A 149 4.69 20.93 -13.75
CA ASP A 149 4.53 22.26 -14.35
C ASP A 149 3.97 23.30 -13.37
N ALA A 150 4.41 23.27 -12.10
CA ALA A 150 3.89 24.22 -11.13
C ALA A 150 4.32 25.66 -11.45
N PRO A 151 3.42 26.66 -11.30
CA PRO A 151 3.71 28.05 -11.63
C PRO A 151 4.58 28.72 -10.55
N ILE A 152 5.78 28.19 -10.31
CA ILE A 152 6.74 28.67 -9.33
C ILE A 152 8.02 29.04 -10.08
N LYS A 153 8.53 30.26 -9.86
CA LYS A 153 9.74 30.77 -10.52
C LYS A 153 11.01 30.22 -9.85
N SER A 154 11.26 28.93 -9.98
CA SER A 154 12.43 28.24 -9.43
C SER A 154 12.67 26.92 -10.17
N ASP A 155 13.90 26.41 -10.14
CA ASP A 155 14.23 25.11 -10.77
C ASP A 155 13.85 23.95 -9.84
N PHE A 156 12.92 23.10 -10.28
CA PHE A 156 12.51 21.88 -9.58
C PHE A 156 11.97 20.86 -10.58
N ARG A 157 11.99 19.57 -10.20
CA ARG A 157 11.42 18.50 -11.05
C ARG A 157 9.91 18.37 -10.91
N PHE A 158 9.42 18.47 -9.69
CA PHE A 158 8.00 18.51 -9.38
C PHE A 158 7.79 19.04 -7.95
N VAL A 159 6.59 19.57 -7.70
CA VAL A 159 6.05 19.74 -6.35
C VAL A 159 4.90 18.77 -6.17
N GLY A 160 4.62 18.30 -4.96
CA GLY A 160 3.57 17.31 -4.78
C GLY A 160 3.21 17.07 -3.33
N VAL A 161 2.17 16.26 -3.16
CA VAL A 161 1.70 15.78 -1.86
C VAL A 161 1.73 14.27 -1.84
N GLU A 162 2.15 13.70 -0.74
CA GLU A 162 2.11 12.26 -0.48
C GLU A 162 1.19 12.02 0.72
N ILE A 163 0.24 11.11 0.57
CA ILE A 163 -0.63 10.70 1.66
C ILE A 163 -0.64 9.18 1.76
N THR A 164 -0.82 8.66 2.97
CA THR A 164 -1.06 7.24 3.20
C THR A 164 -2.36 7.09 3.97
N LYS A 165 -3.23 6.21 3.49
CA LYS A 165 -4.51 5.92 4.12
C LYS A 165 -4.67 4.42 4.26
N LYS A 166 -4.90 3.97 5.51
CA LYS A 166 -5.26 2.59 5.82
C LYS A 166 -6.78 2.47 5.87
N ARG A 167 -7.30 1.28 5.55
CA ARG A 167 -8.69 0.92 5.83
C ARG A 167 -8.89 0.91 7.35
N GLY A 168 -9.98 1.54 7.80
CA GLY A 168 -10.40 1.57 9.20
C GLY A 168 -11.57 0.65 9.47
#